data_AF-A0A2P2KAX5-F1
#
_entry.id   AF-A0A2P2KAX5-F1
#
_cell.length_a   1.000
_cell.length_b   1.000
_cell.length_c   1.000
_cell.angle_alpha   90.00
_cell.angle_beta   90.00
_cell.angle_gamma   90.00
#
_symmetry.space_group_name_H-M   'P 1'
#
loop_
_entity.id
_entity.type
_entity.pdbx_description
1 polymer ?
#
loop_
_entity_poly.entity_id
_entity_poly.type
_entity_poly.pdbx_seq_one_letter_code
_entity_poly.pdbx_strand_id
1 'polypeptide(L)'
;MDDDPKERRGSDAPEADDNQTVEMDPTSTVLDLTSFQLHHLDSVELSPSLTELDLTANRLSRLDPRIAHLLSLKKLSLRQNLIDDVAMEPFSHWNELSGLEVFQMSHS
;
A
#
# COMPACT_ATOMS: atom_id res chain seq x y z
N MET A 1 -65.08 12.29 -21.81
CA MET A 1 -64.06 11.86 -22.79
C MET A 1 -62.76 12.07 -22.09
N ASP A 2 -62.44 11.04 -21.34
CA ASP A 2 -61.43 10.91 -20.32
C ASP A 2 -60.03 10.81 -20.93
N ASP A 3 -59.05 11.11 -20.09
CA ASP A 3 -57.62 10.80 -20.19
C ASP A 3 -57.28 9.55 -21.02
N ASP A 4 -56.23 9.61 -21.83
CA ASP A 4 -54.91 9.06 -21.46
C ASP A 4 -53.85 9.27 -22.58
N PRO A 5 -52.56 9.53 -22.25
CA PRO A 5 -51.47 9.67 -23.22
C PRO A 5 -50.86 8.30 -23.58
N LYS A 6 -50.52 8.11 -24.86
CA LYS A 6 -49.92 6.86 -25.36
C LYS A 6 -48.55 6.58 -24.73
N GLU A 7 -48.45 5.38 -24.19
CA GLU A 7 -47.25 4.74 -23.65
C GLU A 7 -46.07 4.60 -24.65
N ARG A 8 -44.88 4.84 -24.09
CA ARG A 8 -43.67 3.99 -24.08
C ARG A 8 -43.18 3.35 -25.39
N ARG A 9 -42.01 3.80 -25.83
CA ARG A 9 -40.87 3.00 -26.32
C ARG A 9 -39.63 3.88 -26.09
N GLY A 10 -38.60 3.47 -25.36
CA GLY A 10 -37.97 2.16 -25.39
C GLY A 10 -36.88 2.15 -26.46
N SER A 11 -35.81 2.92 -26.22
CA SER A 11 -34.53 2.92 -26.95
C SER A 11 -33.47 3.18 -25.87
N ASP A 12 -32.90 2.15 -25.26
CA ASP A 12 -31.85 1.26 -25.77
C ASP A 12 -30.47 1.95 -25.79
N ALA A 13 -29.54 1.22 -25.18
CA ALA A 13 -28.10 1.43 -25.03
C ALA A 13 -27.57 2.33 -23.89
N PRO A 14 -26.43 1.92 -23.29
CA PRO A 14 -26.11 2.16 -21.89
C PRO A 14 -24.96 3.15 -21.76
N GLU A 15 -25.19 4.30 -21.15
CA GLU A 15 -24.08 5.06 -20.57
C GLU A 15 -23.94 4.63 -19.11
N ALA A 16 -23.46 3.39 -18.95
CA ALA A 16 -22.61 3.08 -17.82
C ALA A 16 -21.33 3.91 -18.01
N ASP A 17 -21.42 5.20 -17.68
CA ASP A 17 -20.26 5.94 -17.22
C ASP A 17 -19.96 5.43 -15.80
N ASP A 18 -19.64 4.14 -15.73
CA ASP A 18 -18.76 3.60 -14.70
C ASP A 18 -17.35 4.05 -15.08
N ASN A 19 -17.18 5.36 -15.24
CA ASN A 19 -15.92 5.98 -14.93
C ASN A 19 -15.86 5.87 -13.41
N GLN A 20 -15.50 4.67 -13.00
CA GLN A 20 -14.90 4.35 -11.73
C GLN A 20 -13.69 5.27 -11.67
N THR A 21 -13.95 6.53 -11.32
CA THR A 21 -13.00 7.44 -10.74
C THR A 21 -12.65 6.70 -9.46
N VAL A 22 -11.71 5.78 -9.61
CA VAL A 22 -10.83 5.40 -8.53
C VAL A 22 -10.38 6.76 -8.06
N GLU A 23 -10.92 7.20 -6.93
CA GLU A 23 -10.31 8.26 -6.15
C GLU A 23 -8.95 7.66 -5.77
N MET A 24 -8.02 7.67 -6.73
CA MET A 24 -6.60 7.63 -6.50
C MET A 24 -6.39 8.93 -5.78
N ASP A 25 -6.62 8.88 -4.47
CA ASP A 25 -6.11 9.80 -3.50
C ASP A 25 -4.64 9.98 -3.92
N PRO A 26 -4.26 11.09 -4.57
CA PRO A 26 -2.93 11.23 -5.17
C PRO A 26 -1.84 11.31 -4.09
N THR A 27 -2.26 11.23 -2.83
CA THR A 27 -1.44 11.15 -1.63
C THR A 27 -1.04 9.71 -1.29
N SER A 28 -1.83 8.69 -1.67
CA SER A 28 -1.56 7.29 -1.31
C SER A 28 -0.60 6.66 -2.31
N THR A 29 0.69 6.70 -2.00
CA THR A 29 1.73 6.10 -2.83
C THR A 29 1.96 4.66 -2.39
N VAL A 30 1.88 3.70 -3.31
CA VAL A 30 2.22 2.29 -3.06
C VAL A 30 3.52 1.97 -3.79
N LEU A 31 4.51 1.46 -3.06
CA LEU A 31 5.81 1.06 -3.62
C LEU A 31 6.00 -0.44 -3.45
N ASP A 32 5.97 -1.15 -4.58
CA ASP A 32 6.27 -2.58 -4.64
C ASP A 32 7.72 -2.79 -5.08
N LEU A 33 8.50 -3.41 -4.21
CA LEU A 33 9.88 -3.81 -4.44
C LEU A 33 10.05 -5.30 -4.19
N THR A 34 9.03 -6.10 -4.50
CA THR A 34 9.07 -7.56 -4.33
C THR A 34 10.11 -8.22 -5.23
N SER A 35 10.96 -9.09 -4.66
CA SER A 35 11.97 -9.87 -5.39
C SER A 35 13.08 -9.06 -6.08
N PHE A 36 13.39 -7.86 -5.60
CA PHE A 36 14.47 -7.02 -6.16
C PHE A 36 15.87 -7.38 -5.63
N GLN A 37 15.99 -8.42 -4.80
CA GLN A 37 17.25 -8.85 -4.19
C GLN A 37 17.97 -7.72 -3.42
N LEU A 38 17.20 -6.78 -2.87
CA LEU A 38 17.74 -5.63 -2.15
C LEU A 38 18.41 -6.08 -0.85
N HIS A 39 19.66 -5.67 -0.65
CA HIS A 39 20.39 -5.86 0.60
C HIS A 39 20.16 -4.71 1.59
N HIS A 40 19.97 -3.50 1.05
CA HIS A 40 19.70 -2.27 1.79
C HIS A 40 18.72 -1.41 1.01
N LEU A 41 18.03 -0.51 1.70
CA LEU A 41 17.13 0.46 1.09
C LEU A 41 17.85 1.76 0.71
N ASP A 42 19.15 1.91 0.97
CA ASP A 42 19.90 3.17 0.77
C ASP A 42 19.76 3.75 -0.66
N SER A 43 19.66 2.88 -1.67
CA SER A 43 19.47 3.26 -3.08
C SER A 43 18.01 3.40 -3.50
N VAL A 44 17.08 3.09 -2.60
CA VAL A 44 15.64 3.24 -2.79
C VAL A 44 15.19 4.60 -2.28
N GLU A 45 14.43 5.29 -3.10
CA GLU A 45 13.77 6.53 -2.72
C GLU A 45 12.47 6.22 -1.99
N LEU A 46 12.44 6.52 -0.69
CA LEU A 46 11.26 6.33 0.16
C LEU A 46 10.57 7.70 0.32
N SER A 47 9.46 7.89 -0.41
CA SER A 47 8.67 9.12 -0.33
C SER A 47 7.82 9.16 0.96
N PRO A 48 7.75 10.28 1.70
CA PRO A 48 6.97 10.37 2.95
C PRO A 48 5.44 10.24 2.75
N SER A 49 4.98 10.32 1.51
CA SER A 49 3.60 10.03 1.08
C SER A 49 3.33 8.52 0.88
N LEU A 50 4.32 7.65 1.10
CA LEU A 50 4.12 6.21 1.00
C LEU A 50 3.11 5.73 2.02
N THR A 51 2.08 5.04 1.53
CA THR A 51 1.05 4.39 2.33
C THR A 51 1.25 2.89 2.42
N GLU A 52 1.83 2.27 1.38
CA GLU A 52 2.13 0.85 1.39
C GLU A 52 3.51 0.59 0.78
N LEU A 53 4.32 -0.22 1.47
CA LEU A 53 5.66 -0.59 1.05
C LEU A 53 5.79 -2.12 1.09
N ASP A 54 5.95 -2.74 -0.07
CA ASP A 54 6.21 -4.17 -0.18
C ASP A 54 7.68 -4.44 -0.47
N LEU A 55 8.36 -5.08 0.48
CA LEU A 55 9.75 -5.52 0.38
C LEU A 55 9.83 -7.05 0.38
N THR A 56 8.74 -7.76 0.03
CA THR A 56 8.71 -9.22 0.04
C THR A 56 9.83 -9.83 -0.82
N ALA A 57 10.41 -10.94 -0.38
CA ALA A 57 11.42 -11.69 -1.14
C ALA A 57 12.70 -10.89 -1.46
N ASN A 58 13.11 -9.98 -0.58
CA ASN A 58 14.41 -9.31 -0.66
C ASN A 58 15.44 -9.97 0.26
N ARG A 59 16.63 -9.38 0.35
CA ARG A 59 17.76 -9.87 1.17
C ARG A 59 18.13 -8.84 2.23
N LEU A 60 17.14 -8.08 2.71
CA LEU A 60 17.34 -7.07 3.73
C LEU A 60 17.72 -7.77 5.03
N SER A 61 18.81 -7.35 5.65
CA SER A 61 19.24 -7.83 6.98
C SER A 61 18.89 -6.86 8.10
N ARG A 62 18.51 -5.64 7.75
CA ARG A 62 18.16 -4.56 8.67
C ARG A 62 17.11 -3.66 8.03
N LEU A 63 16.21 -3.10 8.84
CA LEU A 63 15.37 -2.00 8.41
C LEU A 63 16.15 -0.70 8.38
N ASP A 64 15.75 0.18 7.48
CA ASP A 64 16.29 1.54 7.40
C ASP A 64 15.47 2.46 8.32
N PRO A 65 16.10 3.26 9.20
CA PRO A 65 15.40 4.23 10.03
C PRO A 65 14.57 5.24 9.24
N ARG A 66 14.84 5.46 7.94
CA ARG A 66 14.01 6.30 7.06
C ARG A 66 12.57 5.81 6.96
N ILE A 67 12.31 4.51 7.17
CA ILE A 67 10.93 3.98 7.21
C ILE A 67 10.15 4.59 8.38
N ALA A 68 10.82 4.90 9.50
CA ALA A 68 10.20 5.58 10.63
C ALA A 68 9.63 6.96 10.26
N HIS A 69 10.24 7.63 9.27
CA HIS A 69 9.82 8.96 8.82
C HIS A 69 8.63 8.89 7.84
N LEU A 70 8.19 7.69 7.46
CA LEU A 70 7.04 7.49 6.58
C LEU A 70 5.74 7.56 7.38
N LEU A 71 5.39 8.76 7.84
CA LEU A 71 4.21 9.01 8.69
C LEU A 71 2.88 8.58 8.05
N SER A 72 2.85 8.50 6.71
CA SER A 72 1.66 8.06 5.97
C SER A 72 1.60 6.55 5.78
N LEU A 73 2.65 5.80 6.17
CA LEU A 73 2.78 4.37 5.92
C LEU A 73 1.81 3.61 6.81
N LYS A 74 0.94 2.84 6.16
CA LYS A 74 -0.08 1.99 6.79
C LYS A 74 0.30 0.53 6.71
N LYS A 75 1.02 0.11 5.67
CA LYS A 75 1.43 -1.29 5.49
C LYS A 75 2.89 -1.41 5.09
N LEU A 76 3.59 -2.33 5.73
CA LEU A 76 4.98 -2.69 5.43
C LEU A 76 5.11 -4.22 5.36
N SER A 77 5.42 -4.77 4.19
CA SER A 77 5.72 -6.20 4.04
C SER A 77 7.22 -6.45 3.99
N LEU A 78 7.71 -7.27 4.92
CA LEU A 78 9.10 -7.69 5.07
C LEU A 78 9.24 -9.21 4.92
N ARG A 79 8.22 -9.89 4.39
CA ARG A 79 8.21 -11.35 4.23
C ARG A 79 9.39 -11.81 3.38
N GLN A 80 9.91 -12.99 3.70
CA GLN A 80 11.02 -13.59 2.92
C GLN A 80 12.25 -12.67 2.82
N ASN A 81 12.53 -11.88 3.86
CA ASN A 81 13.81 -11.18 4.04
C ASN A 81 14.72 -11.92 5.03
N LEU A 82 15.89 -11.34 5.31
CA LEU A 82 16.85 -11.79 6.32
C LEU A 82 16.76 -10.92 7.58
N ILE A 83 15.60 -10.31 7.84
CA ILE A 83 15.36 -9.45 9.00
C ILE A 83 14.99 -10.36 10.17
N ASP A 84 15.86 -10.36 11.19
CA ASP A 84 15.62 -11.08 12.44
C ASP A 84 14.97 -10.16 13.48
N ASP A 85 14.38 -10.74 14.53
CA ASP A 85 13.73 -9.99 15.61
C ASP A 85 14.69 -8.98 16.28
N VAL A 86 15.98 -9.31 16.36
CA VAL A 86 17.03 -8.42 16.89
C VAL A 86 17.22 -7.18 16.00
N ALA A 87 17.07 -7.31 14.68
CA ALA A 87 17.17 -6.19 13.75
C ALA A 87 15.94 -5.27 13.83
N MET A 88 14.82 -5.76 14.39
CA MET A 88 13.58 -5.01 14.60
C MET A 88 13.50 -4.34 15.97
N GLU A 89 14.26 -4.80 16.97
CA GLU A 89 14.28 -4.23 18.33
C GLU A 89 14.43 -2.69 18.38
N PRO A 90 15.32 -2.05 17.59
CA PRO A 90 15.43 -0.59 17.57
C PRO A 90 14.18 0.11 17.03
N PHE A 91 13.40 -0.60 16.21
CA PHE A 91 12.25 -0.10 15.48
C PHE A 91 10.91 -0.45 16.16
N SER A 92 10.93 -1.32 17.17
CA SER A 92 9.78 -1.59 18.06
C SER A 92 9.24 -0.34 18.75
N HIS A 93 10.05 0.73 18.83
CA HIS A 93 9.69 2.01 19.45
C HIS A 93 9.15 3.05 18.46
N TRP A 94 8.80 2.65 17.23
CA TRP A 94 8.19 3.54 16.24
C TRP A 94 6.77 3.98 16.64
N ASN A 95 6.68 4.78 17.69
CA ASN A 95 5.44 5.36 18.20
C ASN A 95 4.73 6.23 17.16
N GLU A 96 5.48 6.83 16.23
CA GLU A 96 4.92 7.62 15.12
C GLU A 96 4.14 6.74 14.13
N LEU A 97 4.45 5.44 14.09
CA LEU A 97 3.83 4.43 13.25
C LEU A 97 2.83 3.57 14.04
N SER A 98 2.12 4.19 15.00
CA SER A 98 1.14 3.51 15.87
C SER A 98 0.03 2.74 15.13
N GLY A 99 -0.14 2.94 13.82
CA GLY A 99 -1.08 2.22 12.97
C GLY A 99 -0.44 1.43 11.81
N LEU A 100 0.89 1.27 11.81
CA LEU A 100 1.59 0.54 10.74
C LEU A 100 1.45 -0.97 10.93
N GLU A 101 0.87 -1.63 9.94
CA GLU A 101 0.83 -3.08 9.85
C GLU A 101 2.14 -3.61 9.26
N VAL A 102 2.96 -4.24 10.09
CA VAL A 102 4.21 -4.87 9.66
C VAL A 102 3.99 -6.37 9.46
N PHE A 103 4.17 -6.85 8.23
CA PHE A 103 4.10 -8.26 7.87
C PHE A 103 5.51 -8.85 7.76
N GLN A 104 5.96 -9.54 8.80
CA GLN A 104 7.21 -10.31 8.80
C GLN A 104 6.93 -11.78 9.05
N MET A 105 7.70 -12.68 8.44
CA MET A 105 7.69 -14.10 8.80
C MET A 105 8.78 -14.34 9.84
N SER A 106 8.43 -14.22 11.12
CA SER A 106 9.29 -14.74 12.20
C SER A 106 9.23 -16.26 12.16
N HIS A 107 10.34 -16.92 11.83
CA HIS A 107 10.46 -18.36 12.07
C HIS A 107 10.62 -18.57 13.58
N SER A 108 9.66 -19.28 14.18
CA SER A 108 9.71 -19.74 15.57
C SER A 108 10.81 -20.77 15.81
#